data_AF-A0A9E3QTH0-F1
#
_entry.id   AF-A0A9E3QTH0-F1
#
_cell.length_a   1.000
_cell.length_b   1.000
_cell.length_c   1.000
_cell.angle_alpha   90.00
_cell.angle_beta   90.00
_cell.angle_gamma   90.00
#
_symmetry.space_group_name_H-M   'P 1'
#
loop_
_entity.id
_entity.type
_entity.pdbx_description
1 polymer ?
#
loop_
_entity_poly.entity_id
_entity_poly.type
_entity_poly.pdbx_seq_one_letter_code
_entity_poly.pdbx_strand_id
1 'polypeptide(L)'
;MPPQGGPKTEEDFLVQIARHPGDRTLRLVFADWLAEQGDERAEVITLGARDDLSRPQLRRIARLEQLHARRWLGPLDGALAAYRFEGGFLAEARFLAGLGDSRWLSHEGEPRLGTVRTLGVSAGRSPLRTIAKVFSHPVLAAVKRLELDAEGAIAFKDHAPSFALDTLAVRVLHPDAQLTALSKVDAFESVRELELNSGDFMNPQYADELADALGHSGLLPRLDAVDLVARFGTLEGSARWLLQGARRVTTFKRVVKWSVGYGEALCGLGREAPRGPFTTFSIDAAVPGTRDVGARIASAASVLALLGGSGLARVEVGPLPGGRLRPQELDALRAACRRVSTIEALVVAGQGVALGR
;
A
#
# COMPACT_ATOMS: atom_id res chain seq x y z
N MET A 1 31.97 -38.20 6.00
CA MET A 1 30.93 -38.31 4.96
C MET A 1 31.06 -37.09 4.07
N PRO A 2 31.38 -37.22 2.77
CA PRO A 2 31.28 -36.08 1.88
C PRO A 2 29.80 -35.72 1.70
N PRO A 3 29.41 -34.43 1.73
CA PRO A 3 28.06 -34.03 1.39
C PRO A 3 27.83 -34.37 -0.10
N GLN A 4 26.91 -35.30 -0.36
CA GLN A 4 26.41 -35.58 -1.71
C GLN A 4 25.55 -34.39 -2.18
N GLY A 5 26.19 -33.30 -2.58
CA GLY A 5 25.51 -32.19 -3.25
C GLY A 5 25.33 -32.54 -4.72
N GLY A 6 24.17 -33.10 -5.08
CA GLY A 6 23.75 -33.15 -6.49
C GLY A 6 23.73 -31.75 -7.10
N PRO A 7 23.73 -31.62 -8.44
CA PRO A 7 23.63 -30.32 -9.09
C PRO A 7 22.36 -29.61 -8.61
N LYS A 8 22.51 -28.39 -8.08
CA LYS A 8 21.37 -27.58 -7.64
C LYS A 8 20.49 -27.24 -8.84
N THR A 9 19.18 -27.40 -8.66
CA THR A 9 18.17 -26.99 -9.64
C THR A 9 17.68 -25.57 -9.35
N GLU A 10 16.99 -24.93 -10.31
CA GLU A 10 16.30 -23.65 -10.07
C GLU A 10 15.34 -23.76 -8.88
N GLU A 11 14.61 -24.87 -8.80
CA GLU A 11 13.61 -25.12 -7.77
C GLU A 11 14.25 -25.16 -6.37
N ASP A 12 15.44 -25.76 -6.23
CA ASP A 12 16.16 -25.78 -4.95
C ASP A 12 16.50 -24.37 -4.45
N PHE A 13 16.86 -23.47 -5.36
CA PHE A 13 17.08 -22.06 -5.03
C PHE A 13 15.78 -21.36 -4.66
N LEU A 14 14.70 -21.57 -5.41
CA LEU A 14 13.42 -20.94 -5.13
C LEU A 14 12.83 -21.38 -3.78
N VAL A 15 12.95 -22.67 -3.43
CA VAL A 15 12.56 -23.18 -2.10
C VAL A 15 13.37 -22.52 -0.97
N GLN A 16 14.69 -22.37 -1.16
CA GLN A 16 15.53 -21.70 -0.16
C GLN A 16 15.18 -20.21 -0.02
N ILE A 17 14.95 -19.52 -1.15
CA ILE A 17 14.55 -18.11 -1.17
C ILE A 17 13.17 -17.93 -0.56
N ALA A 18 12.22 -18.84 -0.80
CA ALA A 18 10.90 -18.79 -0.19
C ALA A 18 10.95 -18.89 1.34
N ARG A 19 11.92 -19.62 1.90
CA ARG A 19 12.15 -19.71 3.35
C ARG A 19 12.85 -18.47 3.91
N HIS A 20 13.66 -17.80 3.09
CA HIS A 20 14.43 -16.62 3.48
C HIS A 20 14.25 -15.49 2.45
N PRO A 21 13.03 -14.95 2.29
CA PRO A 21 12.73 -14.04 1.18
C PRO A 21 13.54 -12.74 1.26
N GLY A 22 14.01 -12.33 2.44
CA GLY A 22 14.86 -11.14 2.60
C GLY A 22 16.36 -11.35 2.41
N ASP A 23 16.84 -12.59 2.20
CA ASP A 23 18.27 -12.88 2.09
C ASP A 23 18.84 -12.43 0.73
N ARG A 24 19.42 -11.23 0.72
CA ARG A 24 20.06 -10.65 -0.48
C ARG A 24 21.24 -11.49 -0.98
N THR A 25 21.99 -12.14 -0.09
CA THR A 25 23.14 -12.97 -0.47
C THR A 25 22.66 -14.19 -1.25
N LEU A 26 21.65 -14.89 -0.72
CA LEU A 26 21.07 -16.06 -1.38
C LEU A 26 20.51 -15.71 -2.76
N ARG A 27 19.85 -14.54 -2.89
CA ARG A 27 19.34 -14.05 -4.18
C ARG A 27 20.45 -13.77 -5.19
N LEU A 28 21.60 -13.23 -4.76
CA LEU A 28 22.75 -13.00 -5.64
C LEU A 28 23.41 -14.31 -6.07
N VAL A 29 23.54 -15.30 -5.18
CA VAL A 29 24.03 -16.64 -5.56
C VAL A 29 23.12 -17.27 -6.61
N PHE A 30 21.80 -17.10 -6.48
CA PHE A 30 20.86 -17.55 -7.52
C PHE A 30 21.01 -16.77 -8.83
N ALA A 31 21.28 -15.46 -8.77
CA ALA A 31 21.56 -14.66 -9.95
C ALA A 31 22.83 -15.12 -10.68
N ASP A 32 23.91 -15.44 -9.95
CA ASP A 32 25.14 -15.97 -10.53
C ASP A 32 24.88 -17.32 -11.23
N TRP A 33 24.14 -18.22 -10.58
CA TRP A 33 23.73 -19.49 -11.18
C TRP A 33 22.88 -19.28 -12.45
N LEU A 34 21.92 -18.35 -12.44
CA LEU A 34 21.11 -18.00 -13.61
C LEU A 34 21.96 -17.42 -14.75
N ALA A 35 22.98 -16.62 -14.43
CA ALA A 35 23.89 -16.05 -15.42
C ALA A 35 24.72 -17.14 -16.10
N GLU A 36 25.17 -18.15 -15.36
CA GLU A 36 25.84 -19.34 -15.93
C GLU A 36 24.93 -20.13 -16.88
N GLN A 37 23.62 -20.13 -16.64
CA GLN A 37 22.63 -20.72 -17.56
C GLN A 37 22.24 -19.80 -18.74
N GLY A 38 22.78 -18.57 -18.80
CA GLY A 38 22.42 -17.58 -19.80
C GLY A 38 21.03 -16.97 -19.63
N ASP A 39 20.47 -17.00 -18.42
CA ASP A 39 19.15 -16.46 -18.12
C ASP A 39 19.20 -14.96 -17.76
N GLU A 40 18.49 -14.14 -18.55
CA GLU A 40 18.41 -12.67 -18.36
C GLU A 40 17.78 -12.25 -17.01
N ARG A 41 17.12 -13.16 -16.28
CA ARG A 41 16.65 -12.91 -14.91
C ARG A 41 17.79 -12.58 -13.96
N ALA A 42 18.99 -13.12 -14.21
CA ALA A 42 20.20 -12.79 -13.46
C ALA A 42 20.49 -11.28 -13.48
N GLU A 43 20.35 -10.62 -14.64
CA GLU A 43 20.57 -9.18 -14.80
C GLU A 43 19.61 -8.39 -13.92
N VAL A 44 18.33 -8.79 -13.88
CA VAL A 44 17.31 -8.11 -13.08
C VAL A 44 17.59 -8.26 -11.58
N ILE A 45 17.96 -9.46 -11.12
CA ILE A 45 18.27 -9.69 -9.70
C ILE A 45 19.52 -8.89 -9.29
N THR A 46 20.59 -8.96 -10.09
CA THR A 46 21.85 -8.25 -9.81
C THR A 46 21.67 -6.73 -9.80
N LEU A 47 20.93 -6.17 -10.76
CA LEU A 47 20.61 -4.75 -10.76
C LEU A 47 19.69 -4.38 -9.59
N GLY A 48 18.64 -5.17 -9.33
CA GLY A 48 17.69 -4.91 -8.25
C GLY A 48 18.28 -5.02 -6.84
N ALA A 49 19.44 -5.66 -6.69
CA ALA A 49 20.18 -5.64 -5.44
C ALA A 49 20.84 -4.27 -5.16
N ARG A 50 21.03 -3.40 -6.16
CA ARG A 50 21.73 -2.12 -5.98
C ARG A 50 20.78 -1.01 -5.51
N ASP A 51 21.28 -0.12 -4.66
CA ASP A 51 20.52 1.01 -4.14
C ASP A 51 20.53 2.25 -5.07
N ASP A 52 21.42 2.26 -6.08
CA ASP A 52 21.78 3.45 -6.87
C ASP A 52 21.51 3.30 -8.38
N LEU A 53 20.31 2.87 -8.76
CA LEU A 53 19.99 2.62 -10.16
C LEU A 53 19.73 3.90 -10.96
N SER A 54 20.42 4.01 -12.11
CA SER A 54 20.16 5.05 -13.09
C SER A 54 18.82 4.81 -13.83
N ARG A 55 18.22 5.89 -14.38
CA ARG A 55 16.97 5.78 -15.18
C ARG A 55 17.07 4.78 -16.34
N PRO A 56 18.18 4.69 -17.11
CA PRO A 56 18.34 3.65 -18.13
C PRO A 56 18.28 2.23 -17.57
N GLN A 57 18.90 1.97 -16.40
CA GLN A 57 18.88 0.64 -15.77
C GLN A 57 17.47 0.28 -15.28
N LEU A 58 16.74 1.21 -14.68
CA LEU A 58 15.33 0.99 -14.30
C LEU A 58 14.46 0.63 -15.51
N ARG A 59 14.67 1.31 -16.66
CA ARG A 59 13.97 0.98 -17.91
C ARG A 59 14.37 -0.40 -18.45
N ARG A 60 15.64 -0.79 -18.30
CA ARG A 60 16.14 -2.12 -18.69
C ARG A 60 15.48 -3.22 -17.87
N ILE A 61 15.42 -3.07 -16.54
CA ILE A 61 14.70 -3.99 -15.63
C ILE A 61 13.24 -4.14 -16.08
N ALA A 62 12.52 -3.02 -16.19
CA ALA A 62 11.10 -3.04 -16.55
C ALA A 62 10.85 -3.73 -17.90
N ARG A 63 11.74 -3.52 -18.88
CA ARG A 63 11.67 -4.19 -20.19
C ARG A 63 11.90 -5.70 -20.08
N LEU A 64 12.88 -6.15 -19.30
CA LEU A 64 13.16 -7.57 -19.10
C LEU A 64 12.00 -8.25 -18.37
N GLU A 65 11.50 -7.64 -17.30
CA GLU A 65 10.32 -8.12 -16.58
C GLU A 65 9.12 -8.26 -17.52
N GLN A 66 8.83 -7.25 -18.35
CA GLN A 66 7.73 -7.33 -19.31
C GLN A 66 7.93 -8.44 -20.35
N LEU A 67 9.15 -8.64 -20.85
CA LEU A 67 9.44 -9.61 -21.90
C LEU A 67 9.38 -11.06 -21.38
N HIS A 68 9.82 -11.31 -20.15
CA HIS A 68 9.97 -12.66 -19.60
C HIS A 68 9.01 -13.03 -18.47
N ALA A 69 8.12 -12.13 -18.05
CA ALA A 69 7.23 -12.33 -16.91
C ALA A 69 6.50 -13.67 -16.91
N ARG A 70 5.90 -14.08 -18.04
CA ARG A 70 5.17 -15.36 -18.13
C ARG A 70 6.06 -16.56 -17.82
N ARG A 71 7.28 -16.56 -18.37
CA ARG A 71 8.28 -17.61 -18.11
C ARG A 71 8.69 -17.62 -16.64
N TRP A 72 8.92 -16.45 -16.04
CA TRP A 72 9.35 -16.34 -14.64
C TRP A 72 8.25 -16.67 -13.64
N LEU A 73 6.98 -16.43 -13.98
CA LEU A 73 5.82 -16.87 -13.20
C LEU A 73 5.70 -18.40 -13.19
N GLY A 74 6.15 -19.07 -14.25
CA GLY A 74 6.12 -20.53 -14.34
C GLY A 74 4.69 -21.06 -14.19
N PRO A 75 4.42 -21.97 -13.24
CA PRO A 75 3.08 -22.50 -13.00
C PRO A 75 2.03 -21.43 -12.66
N LEU A 76 2.43 -20.26 -12.14
CA LEU A 76 1.49 -19.20 -11.78
C LEU A 76 0.96 -18.41 -12.99
N ASP A 77 1.53 -18.61 -14.19
CA ASP A 77 1.04 -17.96 -15.41
C ASP A 77 -0.41 -18.37 -15.68
N GLY A 78 -1.29 -17.38 -15.83
CA GLY A 78 -2.74 -17.60 -15.99
C GLY A 78 -3.51 -17.83 -14.68
N ALA A 79 -2.86 -17.93 -13.52
CA ALA A 79 -3.54 -17.94 -12.21
C ALA A 79 -3.71 -16.53 -11.61
N LEU A 80 -2.84 -15.59 -12.01
CA LEU A 80 -2.81 -14.23 -11.51
C LEU A 80 -3.53 -13.26 -12.46
N ALA A 81 -4.39 -12.40 -11.90
CA ALA A 81 -5.04 -11.29 -12.58
C ALA A 81 -4.08 -10.11 -12.81
N ALA A 82 -3.19 -9.89 -11.85
CA ALA A 82 -2.15 -8.87 -11.90
C ALA A 82 -0.96 -9.32 -11.05
N TYR A 83 0.23 -8.84 -11.40
CA TYR A 83 1.43 -9.12 -10.65
C TYR A 83 2.48 -8.01 -10.85
N ARG A 84 3.42 -7.93 -9.92
CA ARG A 84 4.61 -7.08 -10.05
C ARG A 84 5.85 -7.83 -9.60
N PHE A 85 6.92 -7.70 -10.37
CA PHE A 85 8.24 -8.16 -9.97
C PHE A 85 8.99 -7.06 -9.21
N GLU A 86 9.84 -7.46 -8.29
CA GLU A 86 10.82 -6.58 -7.65
C GLU A 86 12.11 -7.35 -7.40
N GLY A 87 13.23 -6.80 -7.88
CA GLY A 87 14.53 -7.47 -7.82
C GLY A 87 14.52 -8.85 -8.46
N GLY A 88 13.70 -9.07 -9.49
CA GLY A 88 13.61 -10.33 -10.23
C GLY A 88 12.73 -11.40 -9.57
N PHE A 89 12.01 -11.07 -8.49
CA PHE A 89 11.09 -12.00 -7.81
C PHE A 89 9.67 -11.45 -7.78
N LEU A 90 8.69 -12.36 -7.68
CA LEU A 90 7.28 -11.97 -7.56
C LEU A 90 7.07 -11.28 -6.22
N ALA A 91 6.78 -9.98 -6.23
CA ALA A 91 6.63 -9.16 -5.03
C ALA A 91 5.17 -8.82 -4.74
N GLU A 92 4.35 -8.67 -5.79
CA GLU A 92 2.92 -8.44 -5.69
C GLU A 92 2.19 -9.45 -6.55
N ALA A 93 1.13 -10.05 -6.00
CA ALA A 93 0.30 -11.00 -6.71
C ALA A 93 -1.17 -10.73 -6.41
N ARG A 94 -1.98 -10.58 -7.47
CA ARG A 94 -3.44 -10.54 -7.36
C ARG A 94 -3.99 -11.76 -8.06
N PHE A 95 -4.71 -12.58 -7.33
CA PHE A 95 -5.31 -13.80 -7.84
C PHE A 95 -6.57 -13.50 -8.68
N LEU A 96 -6.81 -14.31 -9.73
CA LEU A 96 -8.06 -14.23 -10.51
C LEU A 96 -9.27 -14.52 -9.63
N ALA A 97 -10.35 -13.76 -9.82
CA ALA A 97 -11.63 -14.04 -9.16
C ALA A 97 -12.13 -15.44 -9.57
N GLY A 98 -12.70 -16.18 -8.61
CA GLY A 98 -13.22 -17.51 -8.89
C GLY A 98 -12.12 -18.58 -9.06
N LEU A 99 -10.98 -18.43 -8.39
CA LEU A 99 -10.13 -19.59 -8.08
C LEU A 99 -10.98 -20.61 -7.33
N GLY A 100 -11.41 -21.64 -8.06
CA GLY A 100 -11.93 -22.85 -7.45
C GLY A 100 -10.81 -23.54 -6.66
N ASP A 101 -11.21 -24.39 -5.70
CA ASP A 101 -10.26 -25.17 -4.88
C ASP A 101 -9.18 -25.83 -5.74
N SER A 102 -9.55 -26.44 -6.86
CA SER A 102 -8.63 -27.19 -7.72
C SER A 102 -7.51 -26.33 -8.30
N ARG A 103 -7.78 -25.09 -8.70
CA ARG A 103 -6.76 -24.21 -9.29
C ARG A 103 -5.77 -23.72 -8.24
N TRP A 104 -6.23 -23.39 -7.04
CA TRP A 104 -5.32 -23.04 -5.95
C TRP A 104 -4.46 -24.23 -5.53
N LEU A 105 -5.08 -25.41 -5.34
CA LEU A 105 -4.36 -26.63 -4.93
C LEU A 105 -3.25 -27.00 -5.91
N SER A 106 -3.41 -26.72 -7.21
CA SER A 106 -2.34 -26.92 -8.20
C SER A 106 -1.11 -26.03 -8.01
N HIS A 107 -1.21 -24.97 -7.21
CA HIS A 107 -0.13 -24.04 -6.88
C HIS A 107 0.19 -24.03 -5.38
N GLU A 108 -0.42 -24.93 -4.62
CA GLU A 108 -0.13 -25.09 -3.20
C GLU A 108 1.34 -25.46 -3.03
N GLY A 109 2.08 -24.69 -2.23
CA GLY A 109 3.51 -24.90 -2.06
C GLY A 109 4.41 -24.26 -3.12
N GLU A 110 3.88 -23.59 -4.15
CA GLU A 110 4.70 -22.95 -5.20
C GLU A 110 5.69 -21.93 -4.61
N PRO A 111 7.01 -22.17 -4.65
CA PRO A 111 7.98 -21.35 -3.94
C PRO A 111 8.08 -19.90 -4.43
N ARG A 112 7.65 -19.62 -5.67
CA ARG A 112 7.58 -18.23 -6.18
C ARG A 112 6.62 -17.34 -5.39
N LEU A 113 5.63 -17.92 -4.70
CA LEU A 113 4.76 -17.18 -3.77
C LEU A 113 5.49 -16.77 -2.48
N GLY A 114 6.63 -17.41 -2.18
CA GLY A 114 7.51 -17.16 -1.03
C GLY A 114 8.03 -15.74 -0.91
N THR A 115 8.08 -15.00 -2.02
CA THR A 115 8.58 -13.62 -2.06
C THR A 115 7.48 -12.57 -2.12
N VAL A 116 6.21 -12.97 -2.16
CA VAL A 116 5.07 -12.07 -2.28
C VAL A 116 4.91 -11.29 -0.97
N ARG A 117 4.99 -9.96 -1.05
CA ARG A 117 4.77 -9.04 0.07
C ARG A 117 3.38 -8.40 0.02
N THR A 118 2.83 -8.21 -1.18
CA THR A 118 1.46 -7.70 -1.37
C THR A 118 0.60 -8.76 -2.03
N LEU A 119 -0.43 -9.20 -1.33
CA LEU A 119 -1.37 -10.21 -1.82
C LEU A 119 -2.75 -9.60 -2.02
N GLY A 120 -3.26 -9.61 -3.25
CA GLY A 120 -4.62 -9.22 -3.57
C GLY A 120 -5.52 -10.45 -3.76
N VAL A 121 -6.61 -10.52 -2.99
CA VAL A 121 -7.62 -11.57 -3.13
C VAL A 121 -8.97 -10.92 -3.40
N SER A 122 -9.62 -11.38 -4.47
CA SER A 122 -11.01 -11.05 -4.75
C SER A 122 -11.86 -12.25 -4.38
N ALA A 123 -12.78 -12.08 -3.43
CA ALA A 123 -13.62 -13.19 -3.01
C ALA A 123 -14.61 -13.59 -4.10
N GLY A 124 -15.15 -12.66 -4.88
CA GLY A 124 -16.00 -12.89 -6.04
C GLY A 124 -16.79 -14.22 -6.00
N ARG A 125 -16.48 -15.14 -6.91
CA ARG A 125 -17.08 -16.49 -6.95
C ARG A 125 -16.26 -17.58 -6.25
N SER A 126 -15.16 -17.23 -5.59
CA SER A 126 -14.31 -18.19 -4.91
C SER A 126 -14.96 -18.67 -3.62
N PRO A 127 -15.06 -19.99 -3.39
CA PRO A 127 -15.52 -20.52 -2.11
C PRO A 127 -14.65 -20.00 -0.95
N LEU A 128 -15.28 -19.63 0.18
CA LEU A 128 -14.58 -19.11 1.37
C LEU A 128 -13.50 -20.07 1.88
N ARG A 129 -13.73 -21.38 1.76
CA ARG A 129 -12.75 -22.42 2.10
C ARG A 129 -11.48 -22.36 1.25
N THR A 130 -11.56 -21.94 -0.01
CA THR A 130 -10.37 -21.80 -0.87
C THR A 130 -9.53 -20.64 -0.36
N ILE A 131 -10.18 -19.53 -0.04
CA ILE A 131 -9.57 -18.31 0.49
C ILE A 131 -8.86 -18.64 1.83
N ALA A 132 -9.52 -19.40 2.71
CA ALA A 132 -8.93 -19.87 3.96
C ALA A 132 -7.63 -20.67 3.76
N LYS A 133 -7.63 -21.62 2.82
CA LYS A 133 -6.46 -22.44 2.49
C LYS A 133 -5.31 -21.60 1.95
N VAL A 134 -5.60 -20.59 1.13
CA VAL A 134 -4.59 -19.65 0.65
C VAL A 134 -3.90 -19.01 1.85
N PHE A 135 -4.66 -18.44 2.78
CA PHE A 135 -4.10 -17.68 3.89
C PHE A 135 -3.44 -18.51 4.99
N SER A 136 -3.82 -19.78 5.13
CA SER A 136 -3.15 -20.69 6.06
C SER A 136 -1.85 -21.28 5.50
N HIS A 137 -1.51 -21.01 4.22
CA HIS A 137 -0.38 -21.67 3.59
C HIS A 137 0.96 -21.01 3.99
N PRO A 138 1.95 -21.76 4.53
CA PRO A 138 3.22 -21.22 5.02
C PRO A 138 4.08 -20.49 3.97
N VAL A 139 3.90 -20.83 2.68
CA VAL A 139 4.62 -20.15 1.59
C VAL A 139 4.34 -18.64 1.55
N LEU A 140 3.23 -18.17 2.11
CA LEU A 140 2.87 -16.75 2.12
C LEU A 140 3.40 -16.00 3.36
N ALA A 141 4.35 -16.58 4.10
CA ALA A 141 4.93 -15.97 5.30
C ALA A 141 5.54 -14.56 5.07
N ALA A 142 5.89 -14.22 3.82
CA ALA A 142 6.43 -12.93 3.44
C ALA A 142 5.36 -11.83 3.24
N VAL A 143 4.07 -12.19 3.19
CA VAL A 143 2.99 -11.24 2.94
C VAL A 143 2.87 -10.28 4.11
N LYS A 144 3.01 -8.97 3.80
CA LYS A 144 2.89 -7.86 4.76
C LYS A 144 1.69 -6.97 4.48
N ARG A 145 1.23 -6.96 3.23
CA ARG A 145 0.06 -6.22 2.78
C ARG A 145 -0.96 -7.16 2.16
N LEU A 146 -2.20 -7.07 2.63
CA LEU A 146 -3.32 -7.84 2.10
C LEU A 146 -4.38 -6.90 1.53
N GLU A 147 -4.76 -7.11 0.27
CA GLU A 147 -5.83 -6.36 -0.39
C GLU A 147 -7.07 -7.22 -0.56
N LEU A 148 -8.18 -6.77 0.00
CA LEU A 148 -9.47 -7.45 -0.02
C LEU A 148 -10.49 -6.65 -0.79
N ASP A 149 -11.34 -7.34 -1.55
CA ASP A 149 -12.59 -6.76 -1.99
C ASP A 149 -13.65 -6.81 -0.88
N ALA A 150 -14.85 -6.34 -1.22
CA ALA A 150 -15.91 -6.14 -0.25
C ALA A 150 -16.41 -7.45 0.38
N GLU A 151 -16.56 -8.47 -0.45
CA GLU A 151 -16.96 -9.82 -0.06
C GLU A 151 -15.85 -10.53 0.72
N GLY A 152 -14.60 -10.31 0.32
CA GLY A 152 -13.41 -10.79 1.01
C GLY A 152 -13.38 -10.33 2.46
N ALA A 153 -13.61 -9.05 2.74
CA ALA A 153 -13.61 -8.56 4.12
C ALA A 153 -14.58 -9.31 5.05
N ILE A 154 -15.75 -9.73 4.54
CA ILE A 154 -16.78 -10.43 5.32
C ILE A 154 -16.39 -11.91 5.51
N ALA A 155 -15.80 -12.51 4.49
CA ALA A 155 -15.35 -13.91 4.48
C ALA A 155 -14.33 -14.26 5.58
N PHE A 156 -13.56 -13.27 6.04
CA PHE A 156 -12.42 -13.50 6.95
C PHE A 156 -12.80 -13.82 8.39
N LYS A 157 -14.07 -13.68 8.75
CA LYS A 157 -14.52 -13.89 10.13
C LYS A 157 -14.05 -15.23 10.73
N ASP A 158 -13.98 -16.27 9.91
CA ASP A 158 -13.73 -17.64 10.37
C ASP A 158 -12.31 -18.15 10.04
N HIS A 159 -11.49 -17.37 9.31
CA HIS A 159 -10.23 -17.83 8.73
C HIS A 159 -9.12 -16.77 8.78
N ALA A 160 -8.40 -16.77 9.89
CA ALA A 160 -7.23 -15.93 10.12
C ALA A 160 -6.04 -16.33 9.22
N PRO A 161 -5.33 -15.38 8.57
CA PRO A 161 -4.05 -15.67 7.92
C PRO A 161 -3.00 -16.18 8.90
N SER A 162 -2.14 -17.07 8.41
CA SER A 162 -1.00 -17.64 9.15
C SER A 162 0.23 -16.73 9.21
N PHE A 163 0.16 -15.57 8.56
CA PHE A 163 1.24 -14.59 8.47
C PHE A 163 0.84 -13.26 9.14
N ALA A 164 1.84 -12.55 9.66
CA ALA A 164 1.64 -11.25 10.29
C ALA A 164 1.52 -10.14 9.24
N LEU A 165 0.47 -9.34 9.34
CA LEU A 165 0.15 -8.25 8.43
C LEU A 165 0.50 -6.91 9.05
N ASP A 166 1.14 -6.05 8.26
CA ASP A 166 1.44 -4.67 8.64
C ASP A 166 0.32 -3.76 8.11
N THR A 167 -0.13 -4.01 6.87
CA THR A 167 -1.13 -3.20 6.16
C THR A 167 -2.30 -4.05 5.67
N LEU A 168 -3.53 -3.59 5.93
CA LEU A 168 -4.76 -4.15 5.38
C LEU A 168 -5.42 -3.14 4.47
N ALA A 169 -5.60 -3.47 3.19
CA ALA A 169 -6.33 -2.65 2.23
C ALA A 169 -7.67 -3.30 1.90
N VAL A 170 -8.77 -2.58 2.04
CA VAL A 170 -10.12 -3.14 1.89
C VAL A 170 -10.96 -2.27 0.99
N ARG A 171 -11.61 -2.87 -0.02
CA ARG A 171 -12.66 -2.18 -0.76
C ARG A 171 -13.93 -2.11 0.08
N VAL A 172 -14.36 -0.89 0.39
CA VAL A 172 -15.54 -0.64 1.21
C VAL A 172 -16.74 -0.33 0.32
N LEU A 173 -17.85 -1.03 0.57
CA LEU A 173 -19.18 -0.79 -0.02
C LEU A 173 -20.24 -0.65 1.07
N HIS A 174 -20.07 -1.38 2.19
CA HIS A 174 -20.96 -1.36 3.34
C HIS A 174 -20.11 -1.15 4.61
N PRO A 175 -19.71 0.10 4.91
CA PRO A 175 -18.73 0.43 5.94
C PRO A 175 -18.96 -0.28 7.27
N ASP A 176 -20.18 -0.19 7.82
CA ASP A 176 -20.51 -0.75 9.13
C ASP A 176 -20.32 -2.27 9.18
N ALA A 177 -20.93 -3.00 8.24
CA ALA A 177 -20.90 -4.46 8.22
C ALA A 177 -19.47 -4.99 8.03
N GLN A 178 -18.72 -4.36 7.12
CA GLN A 178 -17.38 -4.81 6.76
C GLN A 178 -16.37 -4.51 7.85
N LEU A 179 -16.33 -3.27 8.36
CA LEU A 179 -15.37 -2.89 9.40
C LEU A 179 -15.66 -3.63 10.72
N THR A 180 -16.93 -3.89 11.03
CA THR A 180 -17.33 -4.73 12.18
C THR A 180 -16.96 -6.21 11.99
N ALA A 181 -16.98 -6.73 10.76
CA ALA A 181 -16.52 -8.09 10.50
C ALA A 181 -15.01 -8.20 10.68
N LEU A 182 -14.25 -7.25 10.13
CA LEU A 182 -12.80 -7.20 10.21
C LEU A 182 -12.29 -7.06 11.64
N SER A 183 -12.98 -6.33 12.51
CA SER A 183 -12.56 -6.16 13.90
C SER A 183 -12.63 -7.43 14.75
N LYS A 184 -13.35 -8.45 14.25
CA LYS A 184 -13.49 -9.77 14.91
C LYS A 184 -12.43 -10.78 14.46
N VAL A 185 -11.51 -10.38 13.58
CA VAL A 185 -10.48 -11.28 13.04
C VAL A 185 -9.17 -11.09 13.81
N ASP A 186 -8.82 -12.08 14.63
CA ASP A 186 -7.65 -12.00 15.53
C ASP A 186 -6.32 -11.80 14.80
N ALA A 187 -6.16 -12.35 13.58
CA ALA A 187 -4.95 -12.16 12.80
C ALA A 187 -4.66 -10.69 12.45
N PHE A 188 -5.67 -9.81 12.48
CA PHE A 188 -5.48 -8.39 12.25
C PHE A 188 -4.99 -7.62 13.50
N GLU A 189 -4.64 -8.30 14.59
CA GLU A 189 -3.99 -7.66 15.74
C GLU A 189 -2.64 -7.01 15.42
N SER A 190 -1.93 -7.58 14.43
CA SER A 190 -0.66 -7.06 13.94
C SER A 190 -0.80 -5.84 13.03
N VAL A 191 -1.97 -5.65 12.40
CA VAL A 191 -2.21 -4.58 11.43
C VAL A 191 -2.06 -3.22 12.09
N ARG A 192 -1.19 -2.39 11.49
CA ARG A 192 -0.92 -1.02 11.92
C ARG A 192 -1.48 -0.01 10.94
N GLU A 193 -1.69 -0.39 9.69
CA GLU A 193 -2.17 0.50 8.65
C GLU A 193 -3.44 -0.06 8.01
N LEU A 194 -4.49 0.76 7.94
CA LEU A 194 -5.74 0.43 7.27
C LEU A 194 -5.94 1.34 6.07
N GLU A 195 -6.03 0.75 4.88
CA GLU A 195 -6.35 1.47 3.65
C GLU A 195 -7.78 1.14 3.21
N LEU A 196 -8.63 2.16 3.18
CA LEU A 196 -10.02 2.06 2.77
C LEU A 196 -10.13 2.47 1.31
N ASN A 197 -10.46 1.54 0.42
CA ASN A 197 -10.64 1.77 -1.00
C ASN A 197 -12.14 1.95 -1.30
N SER A 198 -12.59 3.18 -1.52
CA SER A 198 -14.00 3.42 -1.87
C SER A 198 -14.23 3.25 -3.37
N GLY A 199 -15.13 2.34 -3.73
CA GLY A 199 -15.70 2.30 -5.08
C GLY A 199 -16.76 3.38 -5.31
N ASP A 200 -17.39 3.84 -4.23
CA ASP A 200 -18.46 4.82 -4.25
C ASP A 200 -17.94 6.25 -4.34
N PHE A 201 -18.83 7.15 -4.75
CA PHE A 201 -18.56 8.57 -4.87
C PHE A 201 -18.38 9.21 -3.49
N MET A 202 -17.15 9.66 -3.20
CA MET A 202 -16.78 10.29 -1.94
C MET A 202 -17.40 11.69 -1.81
N ASN A 203 -18.62 11.75 -1.27
CA ASN A 203 -19.29 12.98 -0.87
C ASN A 203 -19.19 13.18 0.68
N PRO A 204 -19.56 14.35 1.22
CA PRO A 204 -19.47 14.60 2.67
C PRO A 204 -20.27 13.65 3.55
N GLN A 205 -21.45 13.20 3.10
CA GLN A 205 -22.28 12.28 3.86
C GLN A 205 -21.63 10.89 3.97
N TYR A 206 -21.10 10.36 2.87
CA TYR A 206 -20.40 9.08 2.86
C TYR A 206 -19.10 9.14 3.68
N ALA A 207 -18.38 10.27 3.64
CA ALA A 207 -17.21 10.48 4.49
C ALA A 207 -17.55 10.45 5.99
N ASP A 208 -18.71 11.00 6.39
CA ASP A 208 -19.20 10.93 7.77
C ASP A 208 -19.58 9.49 8.14
N GLU A 209 -20.37 8.81 7.30
CA GLU A 209 -20.76 7.41 7.50
C GLU A 209 -19.54 6.50 7.67
N LEU A 210 -18.54 6.62 6.80
CA LEU A 210 -17.33 5.83 6.85
C LEU A 210 -16.51 6.09 8.12
N ALA A 211 -16.40 7.35 8.55
CA ALA A 211 -15.70 7.72 9.78
C ALA A 211 -16.45 7.25 11.04
N ASP A 212 -17.79 7.21 10.99
CA ASP A 212 -18.64 6.64 12.03
C ASP A 212 -18.47 5.12 12.13
N ALA A 213 -18.60 4.43 11.00
CA ALA A 213 -18.38 2.99 10.92
C ALA A 213 -17.01 2.59 11.46
N LEU A 214 -15.96 3.32 11.08
CA LEU A 214 -14.62 3.06 11.58
C LEU A 214 -14.51 3.33 13.09
N GLY A 215 -15.14 4.41 13.57
CA GLY A 215 -15.27 4.74 15.00
C GLY A 215 -15.89 3.62 15.83
N HIS A 216 -16.93 2.96 15.32
CA HIS A 216 -17.65 1.89 16.00
C HIS A 216 -17.03 0.50 15.81
N SER A 217 -16.19 0.31 14.79
CA SER A 217 -15.62 -1.00 14.45
C SER A 217 -14.78 -1.63 15.56
N GLY A 218 -14.09 -0.83 16.37
CA GLY A 218 -13.09 -1.31 17.33
C GLY A 218 -11.70 -1.57 16.73
N LEU A 219 -11.46 -1.27 15.45
CA LEU A 219 -10.15 -1.41 14.80
C LEU A 219 -9.15 -0.32 15.24
N LEU A 220 -9.65 0.91 15.42
CA LEU A 220 -8.84 2.11 15.65
C LEU A 220 -7.81 2.05 16.80
N PRO A 221 -8.09 1.40 17.96
CA PRO A 221 -7.09 1.30 19.03
C PRO A 221 -5.78 0.61 18.61
N ARG A 222 -5.80 -0.16 17.51
CA ARG A 222 -4.67 -0.96 17.02
C ARG A 222 -3.88 -0.30 15.89
N LEU A 223 -4.47 0.72 15.25
CA LEU A 223 -3.96 1.35 14.03
C LEU A 223 -3.07 2.56 14.35
N ASP A 224 -1.96 2.65 13.61
CA ASP A 224 -1.06 3.78 13.55
C ASP A 224 -1.42 4.71 12.37
N ALA A 225 -1.96 4.17 11.27
CA ALA A 225 -2.39 4.96 10.12
C ALA A 225 -3.73 4.50 9.53
N VAL A 226 -4.50 5.46 9.01
CA VAL A 226 -5.70 5.21 8.21
C VAL A 226 -5.62 6.04 6.94
N ASP A 227 -5.67 5.38 5.80
CA ASP A 227 -5.60 6.00 4.48
C ASP A 227 -6.90 5.71 3.71
N LEU A 228 -7.53 6.74 3.15
CA LEU A 228 -8.73 6.60 2.32
C LEU A 228 -8.39 6.83 0.85
N VAL A 229 -8.49 5.82 0.02
CA VAL A 229 -8.29 5.93 -1.43
C VAL A 229 -9.65 6.07 -2.09
N ALA A 230 -10.01 7.29 -2.48
CA ALA A 230 -11.26 7.58 -3.17
C ALA A 230 -11.02 7.65 -4.68
N ARG A 231 -11.54 6.67 -5.43
CA ARG A 231 -11.42 6.69 -6.90
C ARG A 231 -12.25 7.81 -7.52
N PHE A 232 -13.41 8.11 -6.92
CA PHE A 232 -14.32 9.16 -7.33
C PHE A 232 -14.75 9.95 -6.10
N GLY A 233 -14.89 11.27 -6.22
CA GLY A 233 -15.27 12.10 -5.08
C GLY A 233 -15.34 13.58 -5.37
N THR A 234 -15.65 14.35 -4.32
CA THR A 234 -15.53 15.80 -4.33
C THR A 234 -14.42 16.27 -3.39
N LEU A 235 -14.00 17.52 -3.57
CA LEU A 235 -13.08 18.19 -2.66
C LEU A 235 -13.68 18.27 -1.25
N GLU A 236 -14.98 18.54 -1.15
CA GLU A 236 -15.71 18.63 0.11
C GLU A 236 -15.78 17.28 0.82
N GLY A 237 -15.99 16.17 0.10
CA GLY A 237 -15.96 14.83 0.68
C GLY A 237 -14.59 14.49 1.27
N SER A 238 -13.53 14.81 0.54
CA SER A 238 -12.14 14.61 0.98
C SER A 238 -11.80 15.48 2.21
N ALA A 239 -12.17 16.77 2.19
CA ALA A 239 -11.99 17.66 3.33
C ALA A 239 -12.82 17.21 4.55
N ARG A 240 -14.05 16.73 4.32
CA ARG A 240 -14.92 16.22 5.38
C ARG A 240 -14.33 15.00 6.07
N TRP A 241 -13.77 14.05 5.30
CA TRP A 241 -13.05 12.91 5.85
C TRP A 241 -11.90 13.33 6.78
N LEU A 242 -11.06 14.28 6.34
CA LEU A 242 -9.96 14.78 7.17
C LEU A 242 -10.48 15.49 8.43
N LEU A 243 -11.53 16.32 8.32
CA LEU A 243 -12.16 16.97 9.48
C LEU A 243 -12.72 15.97 10.49
N GLN A 244 -13.25 14.83 10.05
CA GLN A 244 -13.68 13.76 10.97
C GLN A 244 -12.48 13.16 11.72
N GLY A 245 -11.35 12.96 11.04
CA GLY A 245 -10.06 12.62 11.65
C GLY A 245 -9.67 13.57 12.77
N ALA A 246 -9.68 14.88 12.49
CA ALA A 246 -9.35 15.92 13.46
C ALA A 246 -10.30 15.96 14.66
N ARG A 247 -11.62 15.87 14.43
CA ARG A 247 -12.65 15.95 15.48
C ARG A 247 -12.63 14.75 16.43
N ARG A 248 -12.26 13.57 15.93
CA ARG A 248 -12.29 12.31 16.67
C ARG A 248 -10.93 11.92 17.25
N VAL A 249 -9.99 12.86 17.31
CA VAL A 249 -8.61 12.62 17.77
C VAL A 249 -8.53 12.00 19.18
N THR A 250 -9.50 12.31 20.05
CA THR A 250 -9.62 11.75 21.40
C THR A 250 -10.01 10.27 21.40
N THR A 251 -10.82 9.86 20.43
CA THR A 251 -11.17 8.46 20.14
C THR A 251 -9.97 7.74 19.51
N PHE A 252 -9.24 8.42 18.63
CA PHE A 252 -8.16 7.85 17.83
C PHE A 252 -6.82 7.96 18.54
N LYS A 253 -6.69 7.36 19.73
CA LYS A 253 -5.52 7.54 20.60
C LYS A 253 -4.18 7.11 19.99
N ARG A 254 -4.20 6.18 19.05
CA ARG A 254 -2.99 5.60 18.43
C ARG A 254 -2.70 6.17 17.04
N VAL A 255 -3.72 6.37 16.21
CA VAL A 255 -3.59 6.83 14.81
C VAL A 255 -2.80 8.13 14.69
N VAL A 256 -1.57 8.07 14.17
CA VAL A 256 -0.70 9.23 13.95
C VAL A 256 -0.84 9.83 12.56
N LYS A 257 -1.41 9.08 11.61
CA LYS A 257 -1.65 9.51 10.21
C LYS A 257 -3.09 9.22 9.79
N TRP A 258 -3.76 10.22 9.22
CA TRP A 258 -5.11 10.12 8.68
C TRP A 258 -5.18 10.80 7.32
N SER A 259 -5.24 10.03 6.23
CA SER A 259 -5.08 10.59 4.88
C SER A 259 -6.22 10.27 3.92
N VAL A 260 -6.25 10.99 2.81
CA VAL A 260 -7.14 10.78 1.67
C VAL A 260 -6.38 10.95 0.36
N GLY A 261 -6.52 9.98 -0.52
CA GLY A 261 -6.21 10.05 -1.94
C GLY A 261 -7.42 10.59 -2.71
N TYR A 262 -7.28 11.76 -3.33
CA TYR A 262 -8.29 12.39 -4.18
C TYR A 262 -7.69 12.74 -5.55
N GLY A 263 -8.21 12.10 -6.60
CA GLY A 263 -7.63 12.20 -7.94
C GLY A 263 -6.20 11.69 -7.92
N GLU A 264 -5.24 12.58 -8.22
CA GLU A 264 -3.81 12.26 -8.20
C GLU A 264 -3.11 12.67 -6.88
N ALA A 265 -3.80 13.40 -6.00
CA ALA A 265 -3.21 13.94 -4.78
C ALA A 265 -3.46 13.01 -3.59
N LEU A 266 -2.40 12.69 -2.84
CA LEU A 266 -2.51 12.08 -1.52
C LEU A 266 -2.17 13.14 -0.47
N CYS A 267 -3.12 13.46 0.40
CA CYS A 267 -2.92 14.43 1.46
C CYS A 267 -3.53 13.93 2.77
N GLY A 268 -3.03 14.39 3.90
CA GLY A 268 -3.47 13.86 5.18
C GLY A 268 -3.08 14.70 6.37
N LEU A 269 -3.57 14.29 7.52
CA LEU A 269 -3.27 14.85 8.82
C LEU A 269 -2.22 14.00 9.52
N GLY A 270 -1.24 14.66 10.13
CA GLY A 270 -0.18 14.06 10.93
C GLY A 270 -0.08 14.70 12.32
N ARG A 271 0.42 13.93 13.28
CA ARG A 271 0.76 14.41 14.64
C ARG A 271 2.06 13.78 15.13
N GLU A 272 2.80 14.52 15.93
CA GLU A 272 4.13 14.12 16.42
C GLU A 272 4.07 13.04 17.50
N ALA A 273 3.00 13.01 18.30
CA ALA A 273 2.83 12.06 19.39
C ALA A 273 1.42 11.43 19.39
N PRO A 274 1.30 10.15 19.79
CA PRO A 274 0.00 9.54 20.05
C PRO A 274 -0.83 10.37 21.05
N ARG A 275 -2.15 10.41 20.87
CA ARG A 275 -3.13 11.20 21.66
C ARG A 275 -3.03 12.73 21.54
N GLY A 276 -2.03 13.27 20.86
CA GLY A 276 -1.98 14.70 20.53
C GLY A 276 -2.99 15.09 19.44
N PRO A 277 -3.27 16.40 19.28
CA PRO A 277 -4.04 16.89 18.14
C PRO A 277 -3.28 16.67 16.83
N PHE A 278 -4.01 16.60 15.72
CA PHE A 278 -3.40 16.68 14.39
C PHE A 278 -2.97 18.12 14.13
N THR A 279 -1.67 18.35 14.03
CA THR A 279 -1.07 19.68 13.86
C THR A 279 -0.47 19.88 12.47
N THR A 280 -0.27 18.80 11.72
CA THR A 280 0.41 18.82 10.43
C THR A 280 -0.52 18.36 9.31
N PHE A 281 -0.53 19.08 8.20
CA PHE A 281 -1.13 18.66 6.94
C PHE A 281 -0.03 18.27 5.95
N SER A 282 0.05 16.98 5.62
CA SER A 282 1.06 16.44 4.71
C SER A 282 0.49 16.29 3.30
N ILE A 283 1.29 16.61 2.28
CA ILE A 283 0.99 16.39 0.86
C ILE A 283 2.07 15.48 0.29
N ASP A 284 1.70 14.29 -0.16
CA ASP A 284 2.60 13.41 -0.88
C ASP A 284 2.60 13.76 -2.38
N ALA A 285 3.70 14.35 -2.83
CA ALA A 285 3.90 14.73 -4.22
C ALA A 285 4.67 13.66 -5.03
N ALA A 286 5.05 12.54 -4.40
CA ALA A 286 5.77 11.44 -5.02
C ALA A 286 4.86 10.29 -5.46
N VAL A 287 3.54 10.44 -5.35
CA VAL A 287 2.56 9.41 -5.75
C VAL A 287 2.87 8.89 -7.18
N PRO A 288 3.19 7.60 -7.35
CA PRO A 288 3.55 7.02 -8.63
C PRO A 288 2.43 7.14 -9.68
N GLY A 289 2.81 7.21 -10.96
CA GLY A 289 1.88 7.13 -12.09
C GLY A 289 1.29 8.46 -12.58
N THR A 290 1.52 9.54 -11.86
CA THR A 290 0.93 10.86 -12.15
C THR A 290 1.99 11.81 -12.70
N ARG A 291 1.70 12.47 -13.84
CA ARG A 291 2.68 13.33 -14.52
C ARG A 291 2.61 14.79 -14.08
N ASP A 292 1.49 15.24 -13.53
CA ASP A 292 1.27 16.65 -13.22
C ASP A 292 1.37 16.91 -11.70
N VAL A 293 2.54 17.34 -11.25
CA VAL A 293 2.74 17.79 -9.86
C VAL A 293 1.85 19.00 -9.54
N GLY A 294 1.61 19.89 -10.52
CA GLY A 294 0.83 21.10 -10.31
C GLY A 294 -0.63 20.83 -10.00
N ALA A 295 -1.25 19.93 -10.77
CA ALA A 295 -2.62 19.49 -10.53
C ALA A 295 -2.78 18.93 -9.10
N ARG A 296 -1.82 18.11 -8.65
CA ARG A 296 -1.82 17.53 -7.30
C ARG A 296 -1.72 18.59 -6.20
N ILE A 297 -0.80 19.53 -6.35
CA ILE A 297 -0.64 20.62 -5.40
C ILE A 297 -1.89 21.50 -5.37
N ALA A 298 -2.50 21.80 -6.52
CA ALA A 298 -3.73 22.56 -6.59
C ALA A 298 -4.92 21.85 -5.91
N SER A 299 -5.07 20.55 -6.12
CA SER A 299 -6.10 19.73 -5.44
C SER A 299 -5.87 19.71 -3.93
N ALA A 300 -4.64 19.44 -3.48
CA ALA A 300 -4.31 19.42 -2.05
C ALA A 300 -4.48 20.79 -1.38
N ALA A 301 -4.10 21.88 -2.07
CA ALA A 301 -4.33 23.25 -1.59
C ALA A 301 -5.83 23.57 -1.47
N SER A 302 -6.65 23.06 -2.40
CA SER A 302 -8.11 23.24 -2.35
C SER A 302 -8.73 22.49 -1.18
N VAL A 303 -8.29 21.26 -0.91
CA VAL A 303 -8.70 20.51 0.29
C VAL A 303 -8.26 21.24 1.55
N LEU A 304 -7.00 21.69 1.64
CA LEU A 304 -6.46 22.43 2.78
C LEU A 304 -7.29 23.68 3.10
N ALA A 305 -7.69 24.45 2.07
CA ALA A 305 -8.51 25.64 2.25
C ALA A 305 -9.88 25.38 2.90
N LEU A 306 -10.38 24.14 2.84
CA LEU A 306 -11.64 23.72 3.46
C LEU A 306 -11.46 23.20 4.90
N LEU A 307 -10.22 23.05 5.39
CA LEU A 307 -9.91 22.57 6.75
C LEU A 307 -9.90 23.68 7.80
N GLY A 308 -10.66 24.76 7.60
CA GLY A 308 -10.78 25.85 8.57
C GLY A 308 -11.24 25.34 9.95
N GLY A 309 -10.61 25.83 11.02
CA GLY A 309 -10.93 25.44 12.39
C GLY A 309 -10.42 24.06 12.84
N SER A 310 -9.58 23.41 12.04
CA SER A 310 -8.97 22.11 12.38
C SER A 310 -7.83 22.17 13.41
N GLY A 311 -7.28 23.36 13.68
CA GLY A 311 -6.14 23.54 14.60
C GLY A 311 -4.78 23.18 13.97
N LEU A 312 -4.71 23.05 12.64
CA LEU A 312 -3.47 22.81 11.92
C LEU A 312 -2.48 23.97 12.07
N ALA A 313 -1.23 23.66 12.40
CA ALA A 313 -0.15 24.62 12.57
C ALA A 313 0.89 24.54 11.44
N ARG A 314 1.00 23.39 10.77
CA ARG A 314 2.05 23.13 9.80
C ARG A 314 1.51 22.47 8.53
N VAL A 315 2.10 22.82 7.39
CA VAL A 315 1.92 22.12 6.11
C VAL A 315 3.26 21.57 5.67
N GLU A 316 3.28 20.32 5.26
CA GLU A 316 4.46 19.64 4.72
C GLU A 316 4.19 19.13 3.32
N VAL A 317 5.08 19.45 2.39
CA VAL A 317 5.09 18.88 1.04
C VAL A 317 6.24 17.89 0.96
N GLY A 318 5.91 16.63 0.67
CA GLY A 318 6.85 15.55 0.48
C GLY A 318 7.81 15.75 -0.68
N PRO A 319 8.71 14.79 -0.93
CA PRO A 319 9.73 14.91 -1.98
C PRO A 319 9.08 15.11 -3.37
N LEU A 320 9.66 16.02 -4.14
CA LEU A 320 9.15 16.40 -5.45
C LEU A 320 9.95 15.72 -6.58
N PRO A 321 9.28 15.15 -7.60
CA PRO A 321 9.95 14.75 -8.83
C PRO A 321 10.56 15.99 -9.51
N GLY A 322 11.87 16.18 -9.40
CA GLY A 322 12.56 17.38 -9.91
C GLY A 322 12.91 18.43 -8.85
N GLY A 323 12.61 18.16 -7.58
CA GLY A 323 13.22 18.80 -6.43
C GLY A 323 12.69 20.17 -6.00
N ARG A 324 11.82 20.85 -6.78
CA ARG A 324 11.29 22.18 -6.43
C ARG A 324 9.85 22.42 -6.92
N LEU A 325 9.05 23.13 -6.12
CA LEU A 325 7.76 23.66 -6.56
C LEU A 325 7.93 24.84 -7.51
N ARG A 326 7.03 24.97 -8.48
CA ARG A 326 6.90 26.18 -9.30
C ARG A 326 6.34 27.32 -8.45
N PRO A 327 6.65 28.59 -8.78
CA PRO A 327 6.11 29.75 -8.04
C PRO A 327 4.58 29.72 -7.89
N GLN A 328 3.85 29.35 -8.95
CA GLN A 328 2.39 29.27 -8.94
C GLN A 328 1.85 28.21 -7.96
N GLU A 329 2.53 27.07 -7.84
CA GLU A 329 2.16 25.99 -6.91
C GLU A 329 2.40 26.43 -5.46
N LEU A 330 3.51 27.11 -5.21
CA LEU A 330 3.84 27.66 -3.92
C LEU A 330 2.85 28.76 -3.50
N ASP A 331 2.46 29.65 -4.42
CA ASP A 331 1.50 30.71 -4.17
C ASP A 331 0.09 30.16 -3.89
N ALA A 332 -0.32 29.10 -4.59
CA ALA A 332 -1.55 28.38 -4.31
C ALA A 332 -1.56 27.79 -2.88
N LEU A 333 -0.48 27.14 -2.46
CA LEU A 333 -0.34 26.61 -1.09
C LEU A 333 -0.36 27.73 -0.06
N ARG A 334 0.37 28.82 -0.29
CA ARG A 334 0.37 29.99 0.61
C ARG A 334 -1.03 30.60 0.74
N ALA A 335 -1.77 30.70 -0.36
CA ALA A 335 -3.15 31.18 -0.34
C ALA A 335 -4.07 30.25 0.47
N ALA A 336 -3.92 28.93 0.32
CA ALA A 336 -4.64 27.96 1.14
C ALA A 336 -4.26 28.06 2.63
N CYS A 337 -2.97 28.21 2.94
CA CYS A 337 -2.50 28.38 4.31
C CYS A 337 -3.11 29.63 4.97
N ARG A 338 -3.21 30.75 4.25
CA ARG A 338 -3.84 31.98 4.79
C ARG A 338 -5.32 31.80 5.15
N ARG A 339 -6.04 30.89 4.48
CA ARG A 339 -7.45 30.59 4.80
C ARG A 339 -7.59 29.76 6.07
N VAL A 340 -6.56 29.01 6.44
CA VAL A 340 -6.48 28.27 7.70
C VAL A 340 -5.58 29.08 8.64
N SER A 341 -6.18 30.08 9.30
CA SER A 341 -5.48 31.12 10.08
C SER A 341 -4.50 30.63 11.16
N THR A 342 -4.59 29.36 11.55
CA THR A 342 -3.72 28.72 12.53
C THR A 342 -2.39 28.22 11.95
N ILE A 343 -2.21 28.21 10.62
CA ILE A 343 -0.96 27.74 10.02
C ILE A 343 0.16 28.77 10.22
N GLU A 344 1.28 28.27 10.74
CA GLU A 344 2.49 29.03 11.05
C GLU A 344 3.65 28.66 10.13
N ALA A 345 3.68 27.42 9.63
CA ALA A 345 4.78 26.92 8.80
C ALA A 345 4.31 26.16 7.56
N LEU A 346 4.97 26.42 6.43
CA LEU A 346 4.91 25.61 5.20
C LEU A 346 6.31 25.12 4.91
N VAL A 347 6.51 23.81 4.96
CA VAL A 347 7.79 23.13 4.73
C VAL A 347 7.70 22.34 3.44
N VAL A 348 8.66 22.54 2.54
CA VAL A 348 8.78 21.77 1.30
C VAL A 348 10.07 20.96 1.36
N ALA A 349 9.95 19.63 1.28
CA ALA A 349 11.08 18.72 1.39
C ALA A 349 12.17 19.08 0.36
N GLY A 350 13.40 19.22 0.86
CA GLY A 350 14.56 19.60 0.03
C GLY A 350 14.69 21.09 -0.30
N GLN A 351 13.76 21.96 0.12
CA GLN A 351 13.84 23.40 -0.18
C GLN A 351 14.11 24.31 1.03
N GLY A 352 14.18 23.79 2.26
CA GLY A 352 14.58 24.57 3.45
C GLY A 352 13.70 25.79 3.77
N VAL A 353 12.50 25.89 3.19
CA VAL A 353 11.66 27.08 3.36
C VAL A 353 10.80 26.93 4.61
N ALA A 354 10.94 27.89 5.52
CA ALA A 354 9.95 28.23 6.54
C ALA A 354 9.24 29.52 6.09
N LEU A 355 7.92 29.57 6.19
CA LEU A 355 7.20 30.83 6.09
C LEU A 355 7.57 31.70 7.30
N GLY A 356 8.33 32.78 7.08
CA GLY A 356 8.29 33.91 8.00
C GLY A 356 7.00 34.68 7.73
N ARG A 357 6.18 34.89 8.77
CA ARG A 357 5.04 35.80 8.69
C ARG A 357 5.47 37.22 8.33
#